data_AF-A0A923VC35-F1
#
_entry.id   AF-A0A923VC35-F1
#
_cell.length_a   1.000
_cell.length_b   1.000
_cell.length_c   1.000
_cell.angle_alpha   90.00
_cell.angle_beta   90.00
_cell.angle_gamma   90.00
#
_symmetry.space_group_name_H-M   'P 1'
#
loop_
_entity.id
_entity.type
_entity.pdbx_description
1 polymer ?
#
loop_
_entity_poly.entity_id
_entity_poly.type
_entity_poly.pdbx_seq_one_letter_code
_entity_poly.pdbx_strand_id
1 'polypeptide(L)'
;MKLTFLMIIIFATGIINTPVYSQVPGCTDVAASNYNASATINNGSCTYSATNYTPPIKVDPISDTLLESSGLQWAGNALWSFNDGGGAAAIYRIDTLSNALQQRVYLQGATNVDWEDIAFDGIYFYVGDFGNNANGARTDLKIYKFLLSAIPADYNANPVVIIPAGQISVINFVYSDQGIPVATSNNNTKYDCEAMIVNHGKIHLFTKNWIALTSTHYVINSLAAGNYTATPVDTLATGFLVTAADKSPGQEVIALLGYQATGFGNHFMYMLSDYTGENYFGGNKRRIDLPNALEMGQAEGLAFKNSTDGYISNEKVVRTVFGNTVTVNQKLHVFNISNYVSNLITTYIFTGNGNWDNLANWTSNKVPPAILSGNSQIIIDPLDGGNCVLNIAYTLSAGAKIIVNDNKNFVIQGNLTQL
;
A
#
# COMPACT_ATOMS: atom_id res chain seq x y z
N MET A 1 7.41 7.88 84.91
CA MET A 1 6.61 8.55 83.85
C MET A 1 7.17 8.09 82.51
N LYS A 2 6.46 7.19 81.81
CA LYS A 2 6.91 6.64 80.50
C LYS A 2 6.72 7.72 79.44
N LEU A 3 7.79 8.11 78.74
CA LEU A 3 7.75 9.08 77.66
C LEU A 3 7.71 8.34 76.32
N THR A 4 6.55 8.32 75.69
CA THR A 4 6.33 7.75 74.35
C THR A 4 6.71 8.80 73.31
N PHE A 5 7.71 8.53 72.47
CA PHE A 5 8.08 9.42 71.35
C PHE A 5 7.12 9.19 70.19
N LEU A 6 6.29 10.20 69.88
CA LEU A 6 5.43 10.22 68.70
C LEU A 6 6.24 10.74 67.50
N MET A 7 6.41 9.88 66.49
CA MET A 7 7.10 10.17 65.24
C MET A 7 6.15 10.95 64.31
N ILE A 8 6.45 12.23 64.05
CA ILE A 8 5.73 13.04 63.06
C ILE A 8 6.47 12.89 61.72
N ILE A 9 5.93 12.07 60.83
CA ILE A 9 6.35 12.01 59.42
C ILE A 9 5.68 13.18 58.70
N ILE A 10 6.45 14.21 58.37
CA ILE A 10 6.02 15.30 57.51
C ILE A 10 6.09 14.79 56.06
N PHE A 11 4.93 14.48 55.47
CA PHE A 11 4.83 14.28 54.02
C PHE A 11 4.95 15.65 53.34
N ALA A 12 6.15 15.98 52.87
CA ALA A 12 6.33 17.08 51.94
C ALA A 12 5.74 16.66 50.59
N THR A 13 4.52 17.10 50.29
CA THR A 13 3.94 16.98 48.94
C THR A 13 4.69 17.92 48.01
N GLY A 14 5.82 17.46 47.49
CA GLY A 14 6.46 18.09 46.35
C GLY A 14 5.54 17.97 45.15
N ILE A 15 4.89 19.06 44.77
CA ILE A 15 4.20 19.17 43.48
C ILE A 15 5.29 19.13 42.42
N ILE A 16 5.51 17.95 41.83
CA ILE A 16 6.34 17.81 40.65
C ILE A 16 5.55 18.45 39.51
N ASN A 17 5.87 19.70 39.18
CA ASN A 17 5.43 20.34 37.94
C ASN A 17 6.13 19.66 36.77
N THR A 18 5.70 18.45 36.39
CA THR A 18 6.00 17.94 35.06
C THR A 18 5.16 18.74 34.06
N PRO A 19 5.76 19.37 33.04
CA PRO A 19 4.97 19.98 31.98
C PRO A 19 4.22 18.86 31.26
N VAL A 20 2.92 18.76 31.53
CA VAL A 20 2.02 17.94 30.73
C VAL A 20 1.82 18.73 29.44
N TYR A 21 2.54 18.34 28.38
CA TYR A 21 2.27 18.86 27.04
C TYR A 21 0.84 18.45 26.71
N SER A 22 -0.07 19.43 26.68
CA SER A 22 -1.44 19.19 26.24
C SER A 22 -1.37 18.66 24.81
N GLN A 23 -1.96 17.49 24.58
CA GLN A 23 -2.16 17.00 23.22
C GLN A 23 -3.16 17.94 22.55
N VAL A 24 -2.72 18.68 21.54
CA VAL A 24 -3.58 19.60 20.78
C VAL A 24 -3.96 18.89 19.47
N PRO A 25 -5.18 18.36 19.34
CA PRO A 25 -5.60 17.74 18.09
C PRO A 25 -5.84 18.80 17.01
N GLY A 26 -5.43 18.51 15.78
CA GLY A 26 -5.66 19.38 14.63
C GLY A 26 -4.94 18.89 13.38
N CYS A 27 -4.95 19.68 12.33
CA CYS A 27 -4.16 19.38 11.14
C CYS A 27 -2.67 19.71 11.39
N THR A 28 -1.82 18.69 11.30
CA THR A 28 -0.36 18.76 11.50
C THR A 28 0.42 19.00 10.19
N ASP A 29 -0.24 18.86 9.04
CA ASP A 29 0.43 18.98 7.74
C ASP A 29 0.56 20.44 7.30
N VAL A 30 1.80 20.92 7.16
CA VAL A 30 2.13 22.28 6.70
C VAL A 30 1.66 22.57 5.27
N ALA A 31 1.40 21.54 4.46
CA ALA A 31 0.89 21.68 3.10
C ALA A 31 -0.65 21.78 3.04
N ALA A 32 -1.35 21.57 4.17
CA ALA A 32 -2.80 21.66 4.24
C ALA A 32 -3.28 23.11 4.39
N SER A 33 -4.44 23.41 3.80
CA SER A 33 -5.07 24.73 3.85
C SER A 33 -5.54 25.14 5.25
N ASN A 34 -5.76 24.16 6.14
CA ASN A 34 -6.18 24.37 7.52
C ASN A 34 -5.10 23.94 8.54
N TYR A 35 -3.82 23.97 8.14
CA TYR A 35 -2.68 23.69 9.00
C TYR A 35 -2.76 24.46 10.33
N ASN A 36 -2.56 23.75 11.44
CA ASN A 36 -2.51 24.33 12.78
C ASN A 36 -1.13 24.09 13.39
N ALA A 37 -0.30 25.14 13.44
CA ALA A 37 1.05 25.07 14.02
C ALA A 37 1.10 24.72 15.52
N SER A 38 -0.03 24.83 16.24
CA SER A 38 -0.13 24.40 17.63
C SER A 38 -0.57 22.93 17.77
N ALA A 39 -1.02 22.29 16.68
CA ALA A 39 -1.45 20.90 16.73
C ALA A 39 -0.24 19.98 16.94
N THR A 40 -0.33 19.10 17.94
CA THR A 40 0.70 18.10 18.25
C THR A 40 0.26 16.69 17.91
N ILE A 41 -1.02 16.49 17.56
CA ILE A 41 -1.60 15.21 17.15
C ILE A 41 -2.48 15.45 15.93
N ASN A 42 -2.23 14.68 14.87
CA ASN A 42 -3.09 14.69 13.71
C ASN A 42 -4.43 14.02 14.05
N ASN A 43 -5.53 14.70 13.74
CA ASN A 43 -6.89 14.17 13.90
C ASN A 43 -7.58 13.88 12.56
N GLY A 44 -6.82 13.83 11.46
CA GLY A 44 -7.32 13.54 10.11
C GLY A 44 -8.16 14.65 9.49
N SER A 45 -8.17 15.85 10.08
CA SER A 45 -8.97 17.00 9.62
C SER A 45 -8.30 17.83 8.53
N CYS A 46 -7.08 17.49 8.10
CA CYS A 46 -6.35 18.26 7.09
C CYS A 46 -7.14 18.35 5.77
N THR A 47 -7.32 19.57 5.27
CA THR A 47 -7.95 19.85 3.98
C THR A 47 -6.91 20.38 3.01
N TYR A 48 -7.03 20.00 1.74
CA TYR A 48 -6.08 20.35 0.69
C TYR A 48 -6.83 21.04 -0.45
N SER A 49 -6.15 21.98 -1.11
CA SER A 49 -6.63 22.56 -2.36
C SER A 49 -6.77 21.51 -3.45
N ALA A 50 -7.73 21.71 -4.34
CA ALA A 50 -7.94 20.86 -5.50
C ALA A 50 -6.62 20.70 -6.29
N THR A 51 -6.22 19.46 -6.51
CA THR A 51 -4.98 19.10 -7.20
C THR A 51 -5.38 18.32 -8.45
N ASN A 52 -4.99 18.81 -9.63
CA ASN A 52 -5.16 18.08 -10.88
C ASN A 52 -3.80 17.53 -11.31
N TYR A 53 -3.75 16.26 -11.71
CA TYR A 53 -2.54 15.61 -12.19
C TYR A 53 -2.87 14.74 -13.40
N THR A 54 -2.11 14.88 -14.47
CA THR A 54 -2.20 14.01 -15.65
C THR A 54 -1.00 13.08 -15.64
N PRO A 55 -1.16 11.80 -15.24
CA PRO A 55 -0.08 10.84 -15.22
C PRO A 55 0.50 10.65 -16.64
N PRO A 56 1.82 10.88 -16.85
CA PRO A 56 2.44 10.65 -18.14
C PRO A 56 2.23 9.20 -18.60
N ILE A 57 1.88 9.03 -19.87
CA ILE A 57 1.80 7.72 -20.50
C ILE A 57 3.22 7.17 -20.57
N LYS A 58 3.41 5.98 -20.00
CA LYS A 58 4.63 5.19 -20.15
C LYS A 58 4.53 4.26 -21.36
N VAL A 59 3.35 3.69 -21.59
CA VAL A 59 3.08 2.63 -22.55
C VAL A 59 1.66 2.75 -23.09
N ASP A 60 1.47 2.66 -24.42
CA ASP A 60 0.14 2.62 -25.07
C ASP A 60 0.24 1.85 -26.42
N PRO A 61 -0.34 0.66 -26.57
CA PRO A 61 -0.99 -0.16 -25.53
C PRO A 61 0.01 -0.99 -24.69
N ILE A 62 -0.40 -1.50 -23.52
CA ILE A 62 0.40 -2.44 -22.70
C ILE A 62 0.69 -3.72 -23.47
N SER A 63 -0.37 -4.47 -23.80
CA SER A 63 -0.30 -5.74 -24.53
C SER A 63 -1.71 -6.15 -24.94
N ASP A 64 -1.87 -6.75 -26.11
CA ASP A 64 -3.16 -7.31 -26.56
C ASP A 64 -3.65 -8.48 -25.68
N THR A 65 -2.81 -9.01 -24.80
CA THR A 65 -3.22 -10.02 -23.80
C THR A 65 -3.84 -9.38 -22.55
N LEU A 66 -3.51 -8.14 -22.21
CA LEU A 66 -3.91 -7.47 -20.96
C LEU A 66 -5.02 -6.44 -21.17
N LEU A 67 -6.09 -6.81 -21.89
CA LEU A 67 -7.15 -5.87 -22.25
C LEU A 67 -7.97 -5.36 -21.04
N GLU A 68 -8.00 -6.11 -19.95
CA GLU A 68 -8.84 -5.87 -18.75
C GLU A 68 -7.92 -5.73 -17.53
N SER A 69 -6.85 -4.95 -17.68
CA SER A 69 -5.77 -4.83 -16.69
C SER A 69 -6.24 -4.19 -15.37
N SER A 70 -6.75 -4.99 -14.43
CA SER A 70 -7.39 -4.49 -13.20
C SER A 70 -6.51 -4.43 -11.97
N GLY A 71 -5.38 -5.13 -11.93
CA GLY A 71 -4.43 -5.03 -10.82
C GLY A 71 -2.99 -4.86 -11.28
N LEU A 72 -2.18 -4.14 -10.50
CA LEU A 72 -0.73 -4.03 -10.70
C LEU A 72 0.01 -4.37 -9.42
N GLN A 73 1.18 -5.01 -9.54
CA GLN A 73 2.10 -5.17 -8.41
C GLN A 73 3.54 -5.08 -8.87
N TRP A 74 4.36 -4.29 -8.16
CA TRP A 74 5.82 -4.36 -8.30
C TRP A 74 6.38 -5.43 -7.37
N ALA A 75 7.02 -6.47 -7.93
CA ALA A 75 7.60 -7.57 -7.16
C ALA A 75 8.76 -8.22 -7.93
N GLY A 76 9.82 -8.60 -7.21
CA GLY A 76 10.99 -9.25 -7.84
C GLY A 76 11.67 -8.39 -8.92
N ASN A 77 11.67 -7.07 -8.74
CA ASN A 77 12.17 -6.09 -9.71
C ASN A 77 11.46 -6.14 -11.08
N ALA A 78 10.17 -6.51 -11.07
CA ALA A 78 9.33 -6.51 -12.26
C ALA A 78 7.92 -6.02 -11.92
N LEU A 79 7.22 -5.53 -12.95
CA LEU A 79 5.81 -5.19 -12.84
C LEU A 79 4.97 -6.41 -13.25
N TRP A 80 3.93 -6.67 -12.47
CA TRP A 80 2.97 -7.76 -12.69
C TRP A 80 1.57 -7.21 -12.86
N SER A 81 0.77 -7.87 -13.68
CA SER A 81 -0.65 -7.55 -13.92
C SER A 81 -1.44 -8.82 -14.19
N PHE A 82 -2.77 -8.72 -14.16
CA PHE A 82 -3.70 -9.75 -14.63
C PHE A 82 -4.89 -9.09 -15.35
N ASN A 83 -5.78 -9.90 -15.94
CA ASN A 83 -7.07 -9.41 -16.45
C ASN A 83 -8.18 -9.69 -15.44
N ASP A 84 -9.13 -8.77 -15.28
CA ASP A 84 -10.27 -8.82 -14.34
C ASP A 84 -10.94 -10.20 -14.28
N GLY A 85 -11.88 -10.50 -15.20
CA GLY A 85 -12.71 -11.69 -15.16
C GLY A 85 -12.74 -12.45 -16.48
N GLY A 86 -13.18 -13.72 -16.45
CA GLY A 86 -13.41 -14.51 -17.68
C GLY A 86 -12.16 -14.94 -18.47
N GLY A 87 -10.98 -14.45 -18.08
CA GLY A 87 -9.69 -14.83 -18.64
C GLY A 87 -9.09 -16.09 -18.01
N ALA A 88 -7.83 -16.38 -18.36
CA ALA A 88 -7.06 -17.40 -17.66
C ALA A 88 -6.73 -16.93 -16.23
N ALA A 89 -6.75 -17.85 -15.27
CA ALA A 89 -6.21 -17.61 -13.92
C ALA A 89 -4.69 -17.52 -13.98
N ALA A 90 -4.18 -16.33 -14.33
CA ALA A 90 -2.78 -16.08 -14.59
C ALA A 90 -2.39 -14.63 -14.30
N ILE A 91 -1.14 -14.46 -13.84
CA ILE A 91 -0.49 -13.15 -13.77
C ILE A 91 0.61 -13.05 -14.84
N TYR A 92 0.90 -11.83 -15.28
CA TYR A 92 1.76 -11.54 -16.40
C TYR A 92 2.86 -10.57 -16.00
N ARG A 93 4.11 -10.95 -16.27
CA ARG A 93 5.28 -10.09 -16.07
C ARG A 93 5.42 -9.14 -17.25
N ILE A 94 5.43 -7.84 -16.98
CA ILE A 94 5.52 -6.78 -17.98
C ILE A 94 6.92 -6.16 -17.94
N ASP A 95 7.58 -6.08 -19.09
CA ASP A 95 8.71 -5.18 -19.24
C ASP A 95 8.24 -3.73 -19.34
N THR A 96 8.56 -2.92 -18.35
CA THR A 96 8.18 -1.50 -18.32
C THR A 96 8.97 -0.61 -19.31
N LEU A 97 9.93 -1.18 -20.06
CA LEU A 97 10.66 -0.49 -21.12
C LEU A 97 10.16 -0.84 -22.53
N SER A 98 10.02 -2.13 -22.84
CA SER A 98 9.62 -2.60 -24.18
C SER A 98 8.14 -2.96 -24.31
N ASN A 99 7.40 -3.03 -23.19
CA ASN A 99 6.01 -3.47 -23.11
C ASN A 99 5.81 -4.97 -23.42
N ALA A 100 6.91 -5.70 -23.62
CA ALA A 100 6.85 -7.12 -23.86
C ALA A 100 6.34 -7.85 -22.60
N LEU A 101 5.42 -8.79 -22.81
CA LEU A 101 5.10 -9.78 -21.79
C LEU A 101 6.25 -10.78 -21.71
N GLN A 102 6.97 -10.73 -20.60
CA GLN A 102 8.16 -11.56 -20.38
C GLN A 102 7.80 -12.95 -19.86
N GLN A 103 6.79 -13.05 -18.99
CA GLN A 103 6.35 -14.32 -18.40
C GLN A 103 4.82 -14.36 -18.25
N ARG A 104 4.25 -15.53 -18.49
CA ARG A 104 2.86 -15.87 -18.18
C ARG A 104 2.87 -16.92 -17.08
N VAL A 105 2.32 -16.59 -15.91
CA VAL A 105 2.31 -17.46 -14.73
C VAL A 105 0.89 -17.93 -14.47
N TYR A 106 0.60 -19.18 -14.80
CA TYR A 106 -0.72 -19.79 -14.62
C TYR A 106 -0.84 -20.42 -13.23
N LEU A 107 -1.98 -20.19 -12.58
CA LEU A 107 -2.30 -20.73 -11.27
C LEU A 107 -3.13 -22.00 -11.43
N GLN A 108 -2.52 -23.17 -11.31
CA GLN A 108 -3.22 -24.44 -11.55
C GLN A 108 -4.34 -24.66 -10.52
N GLY A 109 -5.57 -24.86 -11.01
CA GLY A 109 -6.74 -25.10 -10.17
C GLY A 109 -7.39 -23.83 -9.59
N ALA A 110 -6.79 -22.66 -9.83
CA ALA A 110 -7.46 -21.38 -9.60
C ALA A 110 -8.45 -21.09 -10.73
N THR A 111 -9.47 -20.30 -10.41
CA THR A 111 -10.43 -19.75 -11.37
C THR A 111 -10.32 -18.25 -11.36
N ASN A 112 -10.46 -17.63 -12.52
CA ASN A 112 -10.65 -16.20 -12.60
C ASN A 112 -12.15 -15.89 -12.74
N VAL A 113 -12.82 -15.72 -11.58
CA VAL A 113 -14.24 -15.37 -11.54
C VAL A 113 -14.40 -13.86 -11.63
N ASP A 114 -13.77 -13.12 -10.72
CA ASP A 114 -13.80 -11.65 -10.62
C ASP A 114 -12.51 -11.23 -9.87
N TRP A 115 -11.37 -11.23 -10.59
CA TRP A 115 -10.08 -10.86 -9.99
C TRP A 115 -9.90 -9.36 -10.02
N GLU A 116 -9.59 -8.75 -8.89
CA GLU A 116 -9.69 -7.29 -8.79
C GLU A 116 -8.38 -6.61 -8.39
N ASP A 117 -7.66 -7.17 -7.41
CA ASP A 117 -6.38 -6.58 -6.99
C ASP A 117 -5.32 -7.62 -6.64
N ILE A 118 -4.05 -7.19 -6.63
CA ILE A 118 -2.88 -8.00 -6.29
C ILE A 118 -1.98 -7.27 -5.29
N ALA A 119 -1.55 -7.97 -4.25
CA ALA A 119 -0.60 -7.45 -3.26
C ALA A 119 0.64 -8.35 -3.15
N PHE A 120 1.72 -7.79 -2.60
CA PHE A 120 2.97 -8.51 -2.33
C PHE A 120 3.55 -8.11 -0.97
N ASP A 121 3.93 -9.11 -0.16
CA ASP A 121 4.49 -8.89 1.20
C ASP A 121 6.03 -8.96 1.26
N GLY A 122 6.70 -9.05 0.12
CA GLY A 122 8.14 -9.30 0.03
C GLY A 122 8.50 -10.76 -0.26
N ILE A 123 7.57 -11.69 -0.05
CA ILE A 123 7.80 -13.14 -0.22
C ILE A 123 6.69 -13.78 -1.07
N TYR A 124 5.44 -13.47 -0.78
CA TYR A 124 4.25 -14.05 -1.38
C TYR A 124 3.45 -13.00 -2.16
N PHE A 125 2.95 -13.42 -3.32
CA PHE A 125 1.84 -12.75 -3.98
C PHE A 125 0.51 -13.11 -3.32
N TYR A 126 -0.42 -12.18 -3.37
CA TYR A 126 -1.81 -12.30 -2.95
C TYR A 126 -2.69 -11.79 -4.08
N VAL A 127 -3.48 -12.64 -4.73
CA VAL A 127 -4.35 -12.26 -5.84
C VAL A 127 -5.81 -12.40 -5.40
N GLY A 128 -6.55 -11.31 -5.43
CA GLY A 128 -7.92 -11.22 -4.94
C GLY A 128 -8.95 -11.63 -5.97
N ASP A 129 -9.66 -12.73 -5.73
CA ASP A 129 -10.87 -13.13 -6.45
C ASP A 129 -12.08 -12.79 -5.56
N PHE A 130 -12.42 -11.51 -5.54
CA PHE A 130 -13.35 -10.94 -4.57
C PHE A 130 -14.26 -9.82 -5.10
N GLY A 131 -14.21 -9.54 -6.41
CA GLY A 131 -15.21 -8.72 -7.07
C GLY A 131 -16.60 -9.32 -6.87
N ASN A 132 -17.60 -8.45 -6.72
CA ASN A 132 -18.96 -8.84 -6.37
C ASN A 132 -20.00 -7.82 -6.89
N ASN A 133 -19.67 -7.06 -7.94
CA ASN A 133 -20.50 -6.00 -8.49
C ASN A 133 -21.77 -6.53 -9.20
N ALA A 134 -21.72 -7.75 -9.75
CA ALA A 134 -22.76 -8.27 -10.63
C ALA A 134 -24.10 -8.47 -9.91
N ASN A 135 -24.09 -8.91 -8.65
CA ASN A 135 -25.30 -9.08 -7.85
C ASN A 135 -25.08 -8.99 -6.33
N GLY A 136 -23.86 -8.68 -5.86
CA GLY A 136 -23.58 -8.56 -4.43
C GLY A 136 -23.69 -9.84 -3.61
N ALA A 137 -23.92 -11.01 -4.23
CA ALA A 137 -24.29 -12.25 -3.56
C ALA A 137 -23.26 -13.38 -3.67
N ARG A 138 -22.03 -13.10 -4.09
CA ARG A 138 -20.96 -14.11 -4.03
C ARG A 138 -20.76 -14.59 -2.60
N THR A 139 -20.61 -15.91 -2.46
CA THR A 139 -20.37 -16.62 -1.20
C THR A 139 -18.98 -17.25 -1.14
N ASP A 140 -18.18 -17.01 -2.17
CA ASP A 140 -16.89 -17.65 -2.38
C ASP A 140 -15.76 -16.62 -2.54
N LEU A 141 -15.84 -15.47 -1.88
CA LEU A 141 -14.77 -14.47 -1.92
C LEU A 141 -13.47 -15.07 -1.39
N LYS A 142 -12.38 -14.94 -2.14
CA LYS A 142 -11.10 -15.58 -1.79
C LYS A 142 -9.90 -14.80 -2.29
N ILE A 143 -8.74 -15.14 -1.73
CA ILE A 143 -7.44 -14.62 -2.13
C ILE A 143 -6.50 -15.81 -2.35
N TYR A 144 -5.88 -15.88 -3.54
CA TYR A 144 -4.86 -16.85 -3.87
C TYR A 144 -3.49 -16.36 -3.40
N LYS A 145 -2.74 -17.20 -2.70
CA LYS A 145 -1.42 -16.88 -2.17
C LYS A 145 -0.37 -17.87 -2.66
N PHE A 146 0.74 -17.39 -3.21
CA PHE A 146 1.85 -18.22 -3.69
C PHE A 146 3.19 -17.48 -3.66
N LEU A 147 4.29 -18.23 -3.66
CA LEU A 147 5.65 -17.69 -3.51
C LEU A 147 6.14 -17.01 -4.80
N LEU A 148 6.78 -15.84 -4.68
CA LEU A 148 7.56 -15.27 -5.78
C LEU A 148 8.68 -16.22 -6.22
N SER A 149 9.35 -16.88 -5.28
CA SER A 149 10.45 -17.82 -5.58
C SER A 149 10.01 -19.09 -6.32
N ALA A 150 8.70 -19.35 -6.43
CA ALA A 150 8.18 -20.42 -7.28
C ALA A 150 8.20 -20.03 -8.77
N ILE A 151 8.40 -18.75 -9.09
CA ILE A 151 8.55 -18.25 -10.45
C ILE A 151 10.05 -18.11 -10.77
N PRO A 152 10.60 -18.83 -11.76
CA PRO A 152 11.99 -18.68 -12.17
C PRO A 152 12.30 -17.26 -12.63
N ALA A 153 13.37 -16.66 -12.10
CA ALA A 153 13.78 -15.29 -12.42
C ALA A 153 14.25 -15.14 -13.88
N ASP A 154 14.84 -16.19 -14.47
CA ASP A 154 15.21 -16.24 -15.89
C ASP A 154 13.95 -16.46 -16.75
N TYR A 155 13.33 -15.34 -17.09
CA TYR A 155 12.14 -15.29 -17.93
C TYR A 155 12.39 -15.70 -19.39
N ASN A 156 13.61 -15.58 -19.89
CA ASN A 156 13.91 -15.97 -21.28
C ASN A 156 13.87 -17.49 -21.44
N ALA A 157 14.39 -18.22 -20.45
CA ALA A 157 14.28 -19.68 -20.40
C ALA A 157 12.89 -20.16 -19.95
N ASN A 158 12.15 -19.34 -19.19
CA ASN A 158 10.86 -19.71 -18.59
C ASN A 158 9.76 -18.68 -18.90
N PRO A 159 9.38 -18.49 -20.18
CA PRO A 159 8.36 -17.51 -20.57
C PRO A 159 6.94 -17.93 -20.19
N VAL A 160 6.73 -19.22 -19.90
CA VAL A 160 5.47 -19.77 -19.40
C VAL A 160 5.76 -20.62 -18.17
N VAL A 161 5.08 -20.32 -17.07
CA VAL A 161 5.24 -20.97 -15.78
C VAL A 161 3.86 -21.43 -15.30
N ILE A 162 3.80 -22.61 -14.69
CA ILE A 162 2.60 -23.11 -14.02
C ILE A 162 2.94 -23.29 -12.56
N ILE A 163 2.23 -22.59 -11.67
CA ILE A 163 2.31 -22.81 -10.24
C ILE A 163 1.39 -23.99 -9.91
N PRO A 164 1.91 -25.12 -9.40
CA PRO A 164 1.09 -26.28 -9.08
C PRO A 164 0.08 -25.96 -7.98
N ALA A 165 -1.10 -26.59 -8.03
CA ALA A 165 -2.17 -26.36 -7.05
C ALA A 165 -1.71 -26.55 -5.58
N GLY A 166 -0.81 -27.51 -5.33
CA GLY A 166 -0.24 -27.75 -4.00
C GLY A 166 0.70 -26.65 -3.48
N GLN A 167 1.06 -25.67 -4.31
CA GLN A 167 1.86 -24.49 -3.94
C GLN A 167 1.01 -23.21 -3.82
N ILE A 168 -0.31 -23.32 -4.02
CA ILE A 168 -1.25 -22.21 -3.95
C ILE A 168 -2.08 -22.37 -2.67
N SER A 169 -1.93 -21.42 -1.76
CA SER A 169 -2.77 -21.28 -0.59
C SER A 169 -4.02 -20.47 -0.94
N VAL A 170 -5.16 -20.81 -0.32
CA VAL A 170 -6.42 -20.08 -0.51
C VAL A 170 -6.89 -19.52 0.82
N ILE A 171 -7.13 -18.22 0.85
CA ILE A 171 -7.67 -17.48 1.99
C ILE A 171 -9.09 -17.08 1.63
N ASN A 172 -10.08 -17.81 2.14
CA ASN A 172 -11.49 -17.49 1.92
C ASN A 172 -11.96 -16.52 2.99
N PHE A 173 -12.89 -15.64 2.65
CA PHE A 173 -13.46 -14.74 3.64
C PHE A 173 -14.92 -14.41 3.40
N VAL A 174 -15.57 -13.96 4.47
CA VAL A 174 -16.87 -13.29 4.46
C VAL A 174 -16.76 -11.98 5.23
N TYR A 175 -17.61 -11.01 4.94
CA TYR A 175 -17.71 -9.80 5.74
C TYR A 175 -18.46 -10.05 7.04
N SER A 176 -17.94 -9.54 8.17
CA SER A 176 -18.57 -9.72 9.49
C SER A 176 -19.98 -9.13 9.57
N ASP A 177 -20.30 -8.13 8.74
CA ASP A 177 -21.51 -7.31 8.81
C ASP A 177 -22.46 -7.49 7.61
N GLN A 178 -22.15 -8.35 6.63
CA GLN A 178 -23.02 -8.63 5.47
C GLN A 178 -24.19 -9.56 5.81
N GLY A 179 -24.00 -10.45 6.78
CA GLY A 179 -24.93 -11.55 7.01
C GLY A 179 -24.92 -12.55 5.85
N ILE A 180 -26.05 -13.21 5.58
CA ILE A 180 -26.20 -14.08 4.40
C ILE A 180 -26.30 -13.18 3.16
N PRO A 181 -25.45 -13.36 2.13
CA PRO A 181 -25.52 -12.54 0.92
C PRO A 181 -26.88 -12.65 0.23
N VAL A 182 -27.44 -11.51 -0.17
CA VAL A 182 -28.73 -11.41 -0.87
C VAL A 182 -28.50 -10.78 -2.23
N ALA A 183 -28.98 -11.44 -3.28
CA ALA A 183 -28.80 -10.98 -4.65
C ALA A 183 -29.51 -9.64 -4.89
N THR A 184 -28.77 -8.71 -5.49
CA THR A 184 -29.24 -7.41 -5.97
C THR A 184 -29.10 -7.32 -7.49
N SER A 185 -29.51 -6.19 -8.07
CA SER A 185 -29.13 -5.85 -9.44
C SER A 185 -27.63 -5.56 -9.54
N ASN A 186 -27.10 -5.55 -10.78
CA ASN A 186 -25.73 -5.11 -11.06
C ASN A 186 -25.47 -3.74 -10.43
N ASN A 187 -24.25 -3.57 -9.91
CA ASN A 187 -23.73 -2.33 -9.35
C ASN A 187 -24.64 -1.77 -8.25
N ASN A 188 -25.22 -2.65 -7.43
CA ASN A 188 -26.14 -2.28 -6.35
C ASN A 188 -25.81 -3.00 -5.05
N THR A 189 -24.52 -3.00 -4.68
CA THR A 189 -24.02 -3.59 -3.45
C THR A 189 -22.99 -2.68 -2.81
N LYS A 190 -22.84 -2.79 -1.49
CA LYS A 190 -21.72 -2.19 -0.72
C LYS A 190 -20.61 -3.20 -0.39
N TYR A 191 -20.79 -4.46 -0.78
CA TYR A 191 -19.88 -5.59 -0.49
C TYR A 191 -19.14 -6.06 -1.74
N ASP A 192 -18.96 -5.14 -2.68
CA ASP A 192 -18.03 -5.28 -3.78
C ASP A 192 -16.64 -4.83 -3.31
N CYS A 193 -15.62 -5.63 -3.56
CA CYS A 193 -14.25 -5.39 -3.12
C CYS A 193 -13.38 -5.27 -4.34
N GLU A 194 -12.61 -4.20 -4.45
CA GLU A 194 -11.73 -4.06 -5.61
C GLU A 194 -10.31 -3.61 -5.26
N ALA A 195 -9.99 -3.51 -3.97
CA ALA A 195 -8.69 -3.00 -3.56
C ALA A 195 -8.16 -3.74 -2.33
N MET A 196 -6.88 -4.08 -2.35
CA MET A 196 -6.22 -4.85 -1.29
C MET A 196 -4.78 -4.42 -1.09
N ILE A 197 -4.35 -4.35 0.18
CA ILE A 197 -2.93 -4.33 0.53
C ILE A 197 -2.63 -5.40 1.57
N VAL A 198 -1.37 -5.85 1.62
CA VAL A 198 -0.85 -6.63 2.74
C VAL A 198 0.10 -5.76 3.54
N ASN A 199 -0.22 -5.55 4.81
CA ASN A 199 0.57 -4.71 5.70
C ASN A 199 0.52 -5.27 7.13
N HIS A 200 1.63 -5.12 7.88
CA HIS A 200 1.74 -5.57 9.28
C HIS A 200 1.25 -7.01 9.54
N GLY A 201 1.46 -7.93 8.59
CA GLY A 201 1.06 -9.33 8.74
C GLY A 201 -0.45 -9.58 8.58
N LYS A 202 -1.17 -8.64 7.95
CA LYS A 202 -2.62 -8.69 7.75
C LYS A 202 -2.99 -8.33 6.33
N ILE A 203 -4.17 -8.77 5.89
CA ILE A 203 -4.77 -8.32 4.63
C ILE A 203 -5.75 -7.20 4.97
N HIS A 204 -5.62 -6.08 4.26
CA HIS A 204 -6.50 -4.94 4.34
C HIS A 204 -7.27 -4.84 3.02
N LEU A 205 -8.59 -4.82 3.09
CA LEU A 205 -9.50 -4.79 1.94
C LEU A 205 -10.24 -3.45 1.91
N PHE A 206 -10.47 -2.90 0.73
CA PHE A 206 -11.20 -1.65 0.54
C PHE A 206 -12.34 -1.87 -0.44
N THR A 207 -13.57 -1.60 0.01
CA THR A 207 -14.77 -1.86 -0.80
C THR A 207 -14.98 -0.80 -1.87
N LYS A 208 -15.52 -1.24 -3.02
CA LYS A 208 -16.14 -0.41 -4.04
C LYS A 208 -17.64 -0.27 -3.76
N ASN A 209 -18.02 0.70 -2.93
CA ASN A 209 -19.43 0.84 -2.54
C ASN A 209 -20.25 1.57 -3.63
N TRP A 210 -20.94 0.82 -4.47
CA TRP A 210 -21.78 1.34 -5.55
C TRP A 210 -23.00 2.15 -5.07
N ILE A 211 -23.43 1.96 -3.83
CA ILE A 211 -24.64 2.60 -3.30
C ILE A 211 -24.33 3.99 -2.73
N ALA A 212 -23.26 4.08 -1.94
CA ALA A 212 -23.00 5.28 -1.12
C ALA A 212 -21.74 6.05 -1.53
N LEU A 213 -20.97 5.59 -2.53
CA LEU A 213 -19.68 6.19 -2.92
C LEU A 213 -18.75 6.38 -1.71
N THR A 214 -18.68 5.33 -0.90
CA THR A 214 -17.78 5.21 0.24
C THR A 214 -16.83 4.04 0.01
N SER A 215 -15.77 3.95 0.79
CA SER A 215 -14.97 2.74 0.88
C SER A 215 -14.82 2.37 2.35
N THR A 216 -15.20 1.15 2.70
CA THR A 216 -14.97 0.60 4.04
C THR A 216 -13.69 -0.22 4.00
N HIS A 217 -12.81 0.06 4.95
CA HIS A 217 -11.59 -0.70 5.18
C HIS A 217 -11.92 -1.89 6.08
N TYR A 218 -11.71 -3.10 5.57
CA TYR A 218 -11.79 -4.34 6.35
C TYR A 218 -10.42 -4.95 6.58
N VAL A 219 -10.30 -5.74 7.64
CA VAL A 219 -9.07 -6.46 7.99
C VAL A 219 -9.33 -7.94 8.17
N ILE A 220 -8.45 -8.76 7.57
CA ILE A 220 -8.27 -10.18 7.89
C ILE A 220 -6.96 -10.31 8.67
N ASN A 221 -7.04 -10.77 9.91
CA ASN A 221 -5.91 -10.84 10.85
C ASN A 221 -4.99 -12.07 10.64
N SER A 222 -4.95 -12.64 9.43
CA SER A 222 -4.13 -13.82 9.11
C SER A 222 -3.74 -13.81 7.63
N LEU A 223 -2.52 -14.27 7.36
CA LEU A 223 -2.01 -14.53 6.00
C LEU A 223 -1.95 -16.03 5.67
N ALA A 224 -2.41 -16.89 6.57
CA ALA A 224 -2.45 -18.34 6.36
C ALA A 224 -3.68 -18.76 5.55
N ALA A 225 -3.61 -19.91 4.87
CA ALA A 225 -4.76 -20.49 4.20
C ALA A 225 -5.87 -20.84 5.21
N GLY A 226 -7.13 -20.64 4.83
CA GLY A 226 -8.26 -20.91 5.72
C GLY A 226 -9.54 -20.19 5.33
N ASN A 227 -10.47 -20.14 6.29
CA ASN A 227 -11.71 -19.38 6.20
C ASN A 227 -11.70 -18.33 7.31
N TYR A 228 -11.92 -17.07 6.94
CA TYR A 228 -11.83 -15.95 7.86
C TYR A 228 -13.04 -15.03 7.77
N THR A 229 -13.14 -14.13 8.74
CA THR A 229 -14.09 -13.03 8.72
C THR A 229 -13.31 -11.73 8.58
N ALA A 230 -13.62 -10.96 7.54
CA ALA A 230 -13.10 -9.62 7.34
C ALA A 230 -13.89 -8.66 8.25
N THR A 231 -13.20 -7.94 9.12
CA THR A 231 -13.81 -7.05 10.13
C THR A 231 -13.60 -5.59 9.75
N PRO A 232 -14.64 -4.73 9.75
CA PRO A 232 -14.51 -3.33 9.38
C PRO A 232 -13.72 -2.55 10.45
N VAL A 233 -12.87 -1.63 9.99
CA VAL A 233 -12.08 -0.73 10.85
C VAL A 233 -12.65 0.68 10.80
N ASP A 234 -12.75 1.25 9.60
CA ASP A 234 -13.27 2.58 9.32
C ASP A 234 -13.91 2.65 7.92
N THR A 235 -14.59 3.76 7.65
CA THR A 235 -15.23 4.04 6.34
C THR A 235 -14.94 5.46 5.93
N LEU A 236 -14.47 5.63 4.68
CA LEU A 236 -14.24 6.92 4.06
C LEU A 236 -15.35 7.24 3.05
N ALA A 237 -15.93 8.42 3.15
CA ALA A 237 -16.75 8.99 2.08
C ALA A 237 -15.83 9.47 0.94
N THR A 238 -15.46 8.55 0.07
CA THR A 238 -14.53 8.81 -1.04
C THR A 238 -15.13 9.76 -2.07
N GLY A 239 -16.44 9.65 -2.31
CA GLY A 239 -17.15 10.35 -3.38
C GLY A 239 -16.93 9.72 -4.76
N PHE A 240 -16.28 8.55 -4.82
CA PHE A 240 -15.98 7.78 -6.02
C PHE A 240 -15.84 6.29 -5.68
N LEU A 241 -15.82 5.43 -6.71
CA LEU A 241 -15.66 3.98 -6.60
C LEU A 241 -14.17 3.64 -6.53
N VAL A 242 -13.70 3.10 -5.41
CA VAL A 242 -12.31 2.63 -5.25
C VAL A 242 -12.12 1.36 -6.05
N THR A 243 -11.02 1.27 -6.80
CA THR A 243 -10.69 0.15 -7.70
C THR A 243 -9.28 -0.40 -7.52
N ALA A 244 -8.44 0.26 -6.72
CA ALA A 244 -7.09 -0.22 -6.44
C ALA A 244 -6.55 0.36 -5.13
N ALA A 245 -5.67 -0.38 -4.47
CA ALA A 245 -4.84 0.17 -3.40
C ALA A 245 -3.41 -0.34 -3.46
N ASP A 246 -2.44 0.52 -3.10
CA ASP A 246 -1.08 0.05 -2.81
C ASP A 246 -0.43 0.88 -1.70
N LYS A 247 0.51 0.25 -0.98
CA LYS A 247 1.31 0.90 0.08
C LYS A 247 2.68 1.24 -0.48
N SER A 248 3.09 2.49 -0.30
CA SER A 248 4.42 2.94 -0.69
C SER A 248 5.51 2.23 0.13
N PRO A 249 6.47 1.54 -0.51
CA PRO A 249 7.54 0.82 0.18
C PRO A 249 8.36 1.73 1.11
N GLY A 250 8.50 1.31 2.37
CA GLY A 250 9.27 2.02 3.39
C GLY A 250 8.63 3.32 3.89
N GLN A 251 7.40 3.63 3.47
CA GLN A 251 6.64 4.82 3.86
C GLN A 251 5.36 4.42 4.60
N GLU A 252 4.84 5.29 5.45
CA GLU A 252 3.47 5.19 5.97
C GLU A 252 2.51 5.99 5.09
N VAL A 253 2.43 5.53 3.83
CA VAL A 253 1.62 6.13 2.78
C VAL A 253 0.91 5.04 2.00
N ILE A 254 -0.41 5.18 1.86
CA ILE A 254 -1.26 4.32 1.03
C ILE A 254 -1.87 5.19 -0.06
N ALA A 255 -1.93 4.66 -1.27
CA ALA A 255 -2.67 5.26 -2.36
C ALA A 255 -3.94 4.45 -2.62
N LEU A 256 -5.09 5.12 -2.78
CA LEU A 256 -6.32 4.53 -3.29
C LEU A 256 -6.64 5.15 -4.65
N LEU A 257 -6.85 4.33 -5.67
CA LEU A 257 -7.29 4.75 -7.00
C LEU A 257 -8.79 4.48 -7.16
N GLY A 258 -9.45 5.24 -8.01
CA GLY A 258 -10.83 4.96 -8.38
C GLY A 258 -11.41 5.95 -9.38
N TYR A 259 -12.68 5.78 -9.71
CA TYR A 259 -13.39 6.65 -10.65
C TYR A 259 -14.82 6.96 -10.26
N GLN A 260 -15.35 8.00 -10.89
CA GLN A 260 -16.77 8.34 -10.79
C GLN A 260 -17.62 7.32 -11.54
N ALA A 261 -18.67 6.80 -10.89
CA ALA A 261 -19.59 5.81 -11.45
C ALA A 261 -20.38 6.29 -12.69
N THR A 262 -20.44 7.61 -12.91
CA THR A 262 -21.28 8.24 -13.95
C THR A 262 -20.52 9.29 -14.73
N GLY A 263 -21.10 9.74 -15.84
CA GLY A 263 -20.49 10.73 -16.72
C GLY A 263 -19.32 10.15 -17.53
N PHE A 264 -18.23 10.91 -17.65
CA PHE A 264 -17.04 10.49 -18.40
C PHE A 264 -16.09 9.59 -17.60
N GLY A 265 -16.43 9.25 -16.35
CA GLY A 265 -15.56 8.46 -15.47
C GLY A 265 -14.28 9.21 -15.12
N ASN A 266 -14.41 10.39 -14.49
CA ASN A 266 -13.26 11.10 -13.93
C ASN A 266 -12.59 10.22 -12.86
N HIS A 267 -11.27 10.12 -12.90
CA HIS A 267 -10.50 9.31 -11.95
C HIS A 267 -9.99 10.17 -10.80
N PHE A 268 -9.72 9.51 -9.68
CA PHE A 268 -9.22 10.13 -8.48
C PHE A 268 -8.20 9.23 -7.80
N MET A 269 -7.22 9.86 -7.16
CA MET A 269 -6.29 9.18 -6.28
C MET A 269 -6.32 9.84 -4.91
N TYR A 270 -6.55 9.05 -3.86
CA TYR A 270 -6.30 9.49 -2.49
C TYR A 270 -4.90 9.08 -2.06
N MET A 271 -4.14 10.02 -1.52
CA MET A 271 -2.94 9.76 -0.73
C MET A 271 -3.30 9.81 0.75
N LEU A 272 -3.23 8.66 1.40
CA LEU A 272 -3.45 8.49 2.83
C LEU A 272 -2.09 8.50 3.54
N SER A 273 -1.91 9.37 4.53
CA SER A 273 -0.64 9.51 5.25
C SER A 273 -0.87 10.01 6.68
N ASP A 274 0.17 9.98 7.52
CA ASP A 274 0.09 10.45 8.92
C ASP A 274 -1.09 9.84 9.69
N TYR A 275 -1.39 8.58 9.37
CA TYR A 275 -2.34 7.75 10.12
C TYR A 275 -1.61 7.04 11.26
N THR A 276 -2.35 6.64 12.30
CA THR A 276 -1.79 5.89 13.43
C THR A 276 -2.13 4.42 13.30
N GLY A 277 -1.10 3.57 13.28
CA GLY A 277 -1.26 2.12 13.18
C GLY A 277 -1.95 1.73 11.87
N GLU A 278 -3.07 1.02 11.98
CA GLU A 278 -3.85 0.50 10.85
C GLU A 278 -5.13 1.32 10.59
N ASN A 279 -5.31 2.46 11.27
CA ASN A 279 -6.45 3.36 11.10
C ASN A 279 -6.20 4.32 9.92
N TYR A 280 -6.18 3.79 8.71
CA TYR A 280 -5.70 4.49 7.51
C TYR A 280 -6.56 5.71 7.16
N PHE A 281 -7.89 5.66 7.34
CA PHE A 281 -8.74 6.83 7.12
C PHE A 281 -8.75 7.78 8.32
N GLY A 282 -8.07 7.46 9.42
CA GLY A 282 -7.83 8.39 10.53
C GLY A 282 -6.81 9.49 10.20
N GLY A 283 -5.93 9.28 9.21
CA GLY A 283 -4.86 10.21 8.86
C GLY A 283 -5.25 11.30 7.85
N ASN A 284 -4.23 11.93 7.27
CA ASN A 284 -4.37 12.86 6.16
C ASN A 284 -4.91 12.19 4.91
N LYS A 285 -5.80 12.88 4.20
CA LYS A 285 -6.42 12.41 2.96
C LYS A 285 -6.23 13.48 1.89
N ARG A 286 -5.23 13.33 1.04
CA ARG A 286 -5.05 14.25 -0.08
C ARG A 286 -5.63 13.66 -1.35
N ARG A 287 -6.67 14.30 -1.88
CA ARG A 287 -7.27 13.92 -3.16
C ARG A 287 -6.52 14.56 -4.31
N ILE A 288 -6.30 13.79 -5.36
CA ILE A 288 -5.74 14.20 -6.64
C ILE A 288 -6.76 13.82 -7.72
N ASP A 289 -7.23 14.80 -8.46
CA ASP A 289 -8.10 14.61 -9.62
C ASP A 289 -7.25 14.22 -10.84
N LEU A 290 -7.67 13.16 -11.52
CA LEU A 290 -7.00 12.56 -12.66
C LEU A 290 -7.90 12.64 -13.92
N PRO A 291 -7.36 12.45 -15.13
CA PRO A 291 -8.13 12.44 -16.37
C PRO A 291 -9.33 11.47 -16.36
N ASN A 292 -10.28 11.71 -17.26
CA ASN A 292 -11.44 10.85 -17.42
C ASN A 292 -11.13 9.58 -18.24
N ALA A 293 -12.09 8.65 -18.29
CA ALA A 293 -11.94 7.38 -18.97
C ALA A 293 -11.77 7.49 -20.50
N LEU A 294 -12.14 8.61 -21.13
CA LEU A 294 -11.88 8.84 -22.55
C LEU A 294 -10.44 9.29 -22.82
N GLU A 295 -9.70 9.73 -21.81
CA GLU A 295 -8.31 10.19 -21.92
C GLU A 295 -7.31 9.14 -21.44
N MET A 296 -7.52 8.61 -20.22
CA MET A 296 -6.61 7.63 -19.60
C MET A 296 -7.15 6.20 -19.55
N GLY A 297 -8.37 5.96 -20.04
CA GLY A 297 -9.06 4.68 -19.88
C GLY A 297 -9.62 4.49 -18.47
N GLN A 298 -10.32 3.38 -18.23
CA GLN A 298 -10.86 3.03 -16.91
C GLN A 298 -9.71 2.48 -16.05
N ALA A 299 -9.18 3.32 -15.17
CA ALA A 299 -7.98 3.03 -14.39
C ALA A 299 -8.33 2.20 -13.15
N GLU A 300 -7.71 1.03 -13.05
CA GLU A 300 -8.02 0.03 -12.03
C GLU A 300 -6.75 -0.60 -11.43
N GLY A 301 -5.63 -0.65 -12.15
CA GLY A 301 -4.37 -1.10 -11.54
C GLY A 301 -3.54 0.04 -10.95
N LEU A 302 -2.96 -0.18 -9.77
CA LEU A 302 -2.07 0.76 -9.08
C LEU A 302 -0.90 0.02 -8.42
N ALA A 303 0.34 0.45 -8.67
CA ALA A 303 1.49 -0.11 -7.96
C ALA A 303 2.60 0.91 -7.74
N PHE A 304 3.14 0.98 -6.53
CA PHE A 304 4.41 1.63 -6.23
C PHE A 304 5.56 0.76 -6.70
N LYS A 305 6.50 1.38 -7.42
CA LYS A 305 7.81 0.80 -7.74
C LYS A 305 8.81 0.99 -6.61
N ASN A 306 8.74 2.15 -5.97
CA ASN A 306 9.61 2.58 -4.88
C ASN A 306 8.83 3.54 -3.96
N SER A 307 9.51 4.20 -3.03
CA SER A 307 8.90 5.09 -2.03
C SER A 307 8.09 6.26 -2.60
N THR A 308 8.31 6.64 -3.86
CA THR A 308 7.69 7.83 -4.47
C THR A 308 7.09 7.61 -5.84
N ASP A 309 7.68 6.71 -6.64
CA ASP A 309 7.27 6.46 -8.01
C ASP A 309 6.44 5.19 -8.11
N GLY A 310 5.49 5.19 -9.04
CA GLY A 310 4.68 4.03 -9.33
C GLY A 310 4.05 4.08 -10.72
N TYR A 311 3.14 3.14 -10.92
CA TYR A 311 2.42 2.90 -12.17
C TYR A 311 0.92 2.85 -11.94
N ILE A 312 0.17 3.28 -12.95
CA ILE A 312 -1.28 3.09 -13.05
C ILE A 312 -1.55 2.34 -14.36
N SER A 313 -2.42 1.33 -14.35
CA SER A 313 -2.94 0.73 -15.58
C SER A 313 -4.43 0.98 -15.71
N ASN A 314 -4.89 0.93 -16.96
CA ASN A 314 -6.30 0.97 -17.29
C ASN A 314 -6.71 -0.20 -18.17
N GLU A 315 -7.99 -0.51 -18.11
CA GLU A 315 -8.64 -1.41 -19.05
C GLU A 315 -8.87 -0.75 -20.41
N LYS A 316 -9.02 -1.58 -21.44
CA LYS A 316 -9.48 -1.14 -22.75
C LYS A 316 -10.95 -0.76 -22.66
N VAL A 317 -11.22 0.51 -22.95
CA VAL A 317 -12.57 1.07 -22.93
C VAL A 317 -13.05 1.32 -24.36
N VAL A 318 -14.20 0.76 -24.72
CA VAL A 318 -14.95 1.11 -25.94
C VAL A 318 -16.26 1.77 -25.53
N ARG A 319 -16.49 3.01 -25.99
CA ARG A 319 -17.69 3.80 -25.68
C ARG A 319 -18.23 4.46 -26.94
N THR A 320 -19.55 4.59 -27.02
CA THR A 320 -20.20 5.38 -28.08
C THR A 320 -20.48 6.78 -27.55
N VAL A 321 -19.84 7.79 -28.14
CA VAL A 321 -19.97 9.20 -27.74
C VAL A 321 -20.50 9.98 -28.95
N PHE A 322 -21.67 10.63 -28.80
CA PHE A 322 -22.36 11.35 -29.88
C PHE A 322 -22.52 10.54 -31.18
N GLY A 323 -22.75 9.23 -31.07
CA GLY A 323 -22.91 8.32 -32.21
C GLY A 323 -21.59 7.80 -32.82
N ASN A 324 -20.43 8.23 -32.31
CA ASN A 324 -19.12 7.75 -32.75
C ASN A 324 -18.51 6.78 -31.73
N THR A 325 -17.93 5.68 -32.20
CA THR A 325 -17.18 4.76 -31.34
C THR A 325 -15.82 5.36 -31.00
N VAL A 326 -15.56 5.53 -29.71
CA VAL A 326 -14.27 5.91 -29.15
C VAL A 326 -13.67 4.67 -28.50
N THR A 327 -12.43 4.34 -28.86
CA THR A 327 -11.66 3.28 -28.21
C THR A 327 -10.46 3.89 -27.52
N VAL A 328 -10.32 3.62 -26.23
CA VAL A 328 -9.12 3.88 -25.46
C VAL A 328 -8.51 2.54 -25.13
N ASN A 329 -7.31 2.28 -25.63
CA ASN A 329 -6.61 1.04 -25.31
C ASN A 329 -6.16 1.02 -23.84
N GLN A 330 -5.84 -0.17 -23.35
CA GLN A 330 -5.13 -0.42 -22.11
C GLN A 330 -3.72 0.21 -22.15
N LYS A 331 -3.39 1.05 -21.16
CA LYS A 331 -2.14 1.81 -21.09
C LYS A 331 -1.49 1.66 -19.73
N LEU A 332 -0.18 1.88 -19.69
CA LEU A 332 0.55 2.07 -18.45
C LEU A 332 0.92 3.53 -18.34
N HIS A 333 0.61 4.12 -17.19
CA HIS A 333 1.01 5.46 -16.81
C HIS A 333 2.04 5.40 -15.68
N VAL A 334 2.79 6.47 -15.49
CA VAL A 334 3.68 6.66 -14.33
C VAL A 334 3.17 7.79 -13.45
N PHE A 335 3.39 7.66 -12.14
CA PHE A 335 3.13 8.72 -11.18
C PHE A 335 4.28 8.91 -10.20
N ASN A 336 4.36 10.10 -9.62
CA ASN A 336 5.29 10.43 -8.53
C ASN A 336 4.54 11.22 -7.44
N ILE A 337 4.68 10.80 -6.18
CA ILE A 337 3.94 11.39 -5.04
C ILE A 337 4.70 12.47 -4.28
N SER A 338 5.93 12.80 -4.66
CA SER A 338 6.83 13.66 -3.86
C SER A 338 6.28 15.08 -3.64
N ASN A 339 5.43 15.56 -4.56
CA ASN A 339 4.80 16.87 -4.46
C ASN A 339 3.44 16.85 -3.74
N TYR A 340 2.94 15.65 -3.40
CA TYR A 340 1.60 15.46 -2.86
C TYR A 340 1.62 15.01 -1.41
N VAL A 341 2.66 14.32 -0.96
CA VAL A 341 2.76 13.85 0.43
C VAL A 341 3.92 14.55 1.14
N SER A 342 3.63 15.15 2.29
CA SER A 342 4.64 15.75 3.16
C SER A 342 5.31 14.67 4.03
N ASN A 343 6.46 14.99 4.62
CA ASN A 343 7.11 14.16 5.65
C ASN A 343 7.42 12.71 5.26
N LEU A 344 7.71 12.44 3.99
CA LEU A 344 8.21 11.13 3.56
C LEU A 344 9.44 10.74 4.38
N ILE A 345 9.46 9.49 4.81
CA ILE A 345 10.52 8.87 5.59
C ILE A 345 11.77 8.77 4.72
N THR A 346 12.85 9.45 5.12
CA THR A 346 14.13 9.32 4.43
C THR A 346 14.79 8.00 4.82
N THR A 347 14.99 7.11 3.84
CA THR A 347 15.56 5.78 4.09
C THR A 347 17.02 5.71 3.63
N TYR A 348 17.88 5.13 4.48
CA TYR A 348 19.26 4.77 4.16
C TYR A 348 19.40 3.26 4.28
N ILE A 349 20.13 2.61 3.36
CA ILE A 349 20.26 1.15 3.34
C ILE A 349 21.75 0.79 3.33
N PHE A 350 22.17 0.02 4.32
CA PHE A 350 23.50 -0.56 4.41
C PHE A 350 23.46 -1.96 3.77
N THR A 351 24.19 -2.17 2.68
CA THR A 351 24.20 -3.42 1.90
C THR A 351 25.57 -4.10 1.83
N GLY A 352 26.64 -3.41 2.24
CA GLY A 352 28.00 -3.94 2.24
C GLY A 352 28.35 -4.73 3.51
N ASN A 353 29.65 -4.82 3.81
CA ASN A 353 30.17 -5.49 5.00
C ASN A 353 31.23 -4.60 5.69
N GLY A 354 31.32 -4.70 7.02
CA GLY A 354 32.30 -3.99 7.82
C GLY A 354 31.83 -2.59 8.23
N ASN A 355 32.73 -1.61 8.17
CA ASN A 355 32.53 -0.32 8.83
C ASN A 355 31.41 0.53 8.21
N TRP A 356 30.68 1.22 9.09
CA TRP A 356 29.59 2.13 8.78
C TRP A 356 30.03 3.38 8.02
N ASP A 357 31.23 3.90 8.30
CA ASP A 357 31.77 5.08 7.61
C ASP A 357 32.29 4.80 6.19
N ASN A 358 32.33 3.53 5.76
CA ASN A 358 32.70 3.19 4.40
C ASN A 358 31.53 3.45 3.44
N LEU A 359 31.70 4.46 2.59
CA LEU A 359 30.72 4.88 1.59
C LEU A 359 30.22 3.75 0.69
N ALA A 360 31.10 2.83 0.30
CA ALA A 360 30.78 1.73 -0.61
C ALA A 360 29.81 0.70 0.00
N ASN A 361 29.63 0.72 1.33
CA ASN A 361 28.70 -0.15 2.01
C ASN A 361 27.25 0.37 1.99
N TRP A 362 27.01 1.58 1.47
CA TRP A 362 25.68 2.20 1.43
C TRP A 362 25.14 2.26 0.02
N THR A 363 23.84 1.97 -0.11
CA THR A 363 23.13 2.14 -1.38
C THR A 363 23.29 3.57 -1.89
N SER A 364 23.63 3.69 -3.18
CA SER A 364 23.89 4.98 -3.85
C SER A 364 24.98 5.83 -3.20
N ASN A 365 25.92 5.22 -2.46
CA ASN A 365 26.98 5.94 -1.75
C ASN A 365 26.39 7.03 -0.82
N LYS A 366 25.29 6.73 -0.13
CA LYS A 366 24.60 7.69 0.75
C LYS A 366 24.68 7.23 2.21
N VAL A 367 25.71 7.68 2.91
CA VAL A 367 25.85 7.48 4.37
C VAL A 367 24.84 8.39 5.09
N PRO A 368 24.13 7.90 6.12
CA PRO A 368 23.23 8.74 6.90
C PRO A 368 23.98 9.77 7.75
N PRO A 369 23.39 10.94 8.03
CA PRO A 369 24.00 11.96 8.87
C PRO A 369 24.23 11.43 10.29
N ALA A 370 25.25 11.91 11.00
CA ALA A 370 25.61 11.45 12.35
C ALA A 370 24.49 11.65 13.39
N ILE A 371 23.58 12.60 13.15
CA ILE A 371 22.32 12.76 13.89
C ILE A 371 21.19 12.45 12.91
N LEU A 372 20.52 11.32 13.11
CA LEU A 372 19.41 10.89 12.28
C LEU A 372 18.13 11.64 12.69
N SER A 373 17.47 12.27 11.73
CA SER A 373 16.20 12.98 11.97
C SER A 373 15.07 12.00 12.30
N GLY A 374 14.06 12.48 13.04
CA GLY A 374 12.91 11.67 13.47
C GLY A 374 12.05 11.10 12.33
N ASN A 375 12.14 11.70 11.14
CA ASN A 375 11.50 11.24 9.91
C ASN A 375 12.47 10.45 9.00
N SER A 376 13.47 9.80 9.58
CA SER A 376 14.42 8.97 8.83
C SER A 376 14.52 7.57 9.41
N GLN A 377 14.90 6.62 8.57
CA GLN A 377 15.18 5.26 8.97
C GLN A 377 16.43 4.70 8.29
N ILE A 378 17.05 3.73 8.94
CA ILE A 378 18.19 2.97 8.42
C ILE A 378 17.78 1.50 8.36
N ILE A 379 17.97 0.87 7.20
CA ILE A 379 17.83 -0.58 7.02
C ILE A 379 19.23 -1.20 6.99
N ILE A 380 19.47 -2.17 7.85
CA ILE A 380 20.72 -2.93 7.94
C ILE A 380 20.53 -4.26 7.24
N ASP A 381 21.15 -4.40 6.07
CA ASP A 381 21.04 -5.56 5.18
C ASP A 381 22.38 -5.99 4.58
N PRO A 382 23.42 -6.28 5.41
CA PRO A 382 24.72 -6.73 4.92
C PRO A 382 24.63 -8.03 4.11
N LEU A 383 25.67 -8.29 3.32
CA LEU A 383 25.82 -9.56 2.60
C LEU A 383 25.83 -10.74 3.57
N ASP A 384 25.43 -11.92 3.09
CA ASP A 384 25.28 -13.12 3.93
C ASP A 384 26.58 -13.50 4.66
N GLY A 385 26.44 -13.82 5.95
CA GLY A 385 27.58 -14.07 6.85
C GLY A 385 28.39 -12.84 7.25
N GLY A 386 28.05 -11.66 6.71
CA GLY A 386 28.68 -10.39 7.01
C GLY A 386 28.07 -9.66 8.21
N ASN A 387 28.56 -8.44 8.42
CA ASN A 387 28.08 -7.54 9.47
C ASN A 387 28.11 -6.08 9.02
N CYS A 388 27.21 -5.30 9.58
CA CYS A 388 27.33 -3.84 9.63
C CYS A 388 27.97 -3.46 10.96
N VAL A 389 29.08 -2.72 10.92
CA VAL A 389 29.82 -2.29 12.11
C VAL A 389 29.68 -0.77 12.26
N LEU A 390 28.83 -0.32 13.19
CA LEU A 390 28.76 1.08 13.58
C LEU A 390 30.04 1.44 14.35
N ASN A 391 31.02 1.99 13.65
CA ASN A 391 32.36 2.33 14.17
C ASN A 391 32.52 3.82 14.52
N ILE A 392 31.45 4.60 14.41
CA ILE A 392 31.40 6.04 14.70
C ILE A 392 30.39 6.34 15.81
N ALA A 393 30.47 7.53 16.41
CA ALA A 393 29.39 8.04 17.26
C ALA A 393 28.17 8.39 16.40
N TYR A 394 26.99 7.98 16.86
CA TYR A 394 25.75 8.11 16.12
C TYR A 394 24.58 8.43 17.06
N THR A 395 23.71 9.33 16.64
CA THR A 395 22.58 9.80 17.45
C THR A 395 21.26 9.64 16.70
N LEU A 396 20.27 9.05 17.36
CA LEU A 396 18.90 8.93 16.87
C LEU A 396 18.03 9.99 17.52
N SER A 397 17.41 10.85 16.71
CA SER A 397 16.34 11.73 17.21
C SER A 397 15.08 10.92 17.50
N ALA A 398 14.19 11.43 18.36
CA ALA A 398 12.88 10.83 18.58
C ALA A 398 12.14 10.56 17.25
N GLY A 399 11.65 9.33 17.06
CA GLY A 399 10.99 8.87 15.83
C GLY A 399 11.91 8.18 14.81
N ALA A 400 13.23 8.41 14.88
CA ALA A 400 14.18 7.78 13.97
C ALA A 400 14.31 6.28 14.25
N LYS A 401 14.48 5.46 13.20
CA LYS A 401 14.52 4.00 13.33
C LYS A 401 15.79 3.40 12.73
N ILE A 402 16.34 2.37 13.39
CA ILE A 402 17.27 1.41 12.79
C ILE A 402 16.53 0.07 12.75
N ILE A 403 16.42 -0.51 11.56
CA ILE A 403 15.76 -1.77 11.28
C ILE A 403 16.85 -2.74 10.83
N VAL A 404 16.97 -3.88 11.52
CA VAL A 404 17.91 -4.95 11.13
C VAL A 404 17.10 -6.05 10.48
N ASN A 405 17.43 -6.37 9.22
CA ASN A 405 16.76 -7.45 8.51
C ASN A 405 17.01 -8.81 9.18
N ASP A 406 16.07 -9.74 8.98
CA ASP A 406 16.15 -11.07 9.58
C ASP A 406 17.49 -11.76 9.24
N ASN A 407 18.08 -12.41 10.25
CA ASN A 407 19.37 -13.10 10.17
C ASN A 407 20.57 -12.21 9.79
N LYS A 408 20.45 -10.88 9.86
CA LYS A 408 21.56 -9.95 9.62
C LYS A 408 22.20 -9.47 10.92
N ASN A 409 23.48 -9.14 10.85
CA ASN A 409 24.27 -8.73 12.01
C ASN A 409 24.54 -7.23 12.01
N PHE A 410 24.10 -6.56 13.08
CA PHE A 410 24.45 -5.18 13.39
C PHE A 410 25.30 -5.11 14.65
N VAL A 411 26.54 -4.63 14.52
CA VAL A 411 27.53 -4.56 15.58
C VAL A 411 27.79 -3.10 15.93
N ILE A 412 27.59 -2.73 17.18
CA ILE A 412 27.84 -1.38 17.68
C ILE A 412 29.22 -1.36 18.36
N GLN A 413 30.20 -0.71 17.73
CA GLN A 413 31.54 -0.49 18.29
C GLN A 413 31.75 0.97 18.74
N GLY A 414 31.09 1.91 18.06
CA GLY A 414 30.99 3.30 18.48
C GLY A 414 29.88 3.53 19.50
N ASN A 415 29.56 4.80 19.75
CA ASN A 415 28.45 5.18 20.63
C ASN A 415 27.16 5.31 19.83
N LEU A 416 26.10 4.63 20.26
CA LEU A 416 24.74 4.85 19.75
C LEU A 416 23.91 5.51 20.86
N THR A 417 23.45 6.73 20.63
CA THR A 417 22.66 7.52 21.59
C THR A 417 21.29 7.83 21.03
N GLN A 418 20.28 7.93 21.90
CA GLN A 418 18.93 8.39 21.55
C GLN A 418 18.65 9.71 22.28
N LEU A 419 18.13 10.71 21.57
CA LEU A 419 17.75 12.01 22.13
C LEU A 419 16.38 11.99 22.79
#